data_AF-A0A3C0HQL7-F1
#
_entry.id   AF-A0A3C0HQL7-F1
#
_cell.length_a   1.000
_cell.length_b   1.000
_cell.length_c   1.000
_cell.angle_alpha   90.00
_cell.angle_beta   90.00
_cell.angle_gamma   90.00
#
_symmetry.space_group_name_H-M   'P 1'
#
loop_
_entity.id
_entity.type
_entity.pdbx_description
1 polymer ?
#
loop_
_entity_poly.entity_id
_entity_poly.type
_entity_poly.pdbx_seq_one_letter_code
_entity_poly.pdbx_strand_id
1 'polypeptide(L)' 'MKVILRNDVDGLGRKGEIMEVADGYFRNFLSPKGLALKATAGAE' A
#
# COMPACT_ATOMS: atom_id res chain seq x y z
N MET A 1 -3.62 8.65 0.85
CA MET A 1 -4.30 7.43 1.36
C MET A 1 -3.31 6.50 2.03
N LYS A 2 -3.64 5.99 3.23
CA LYS A 2 -2.79 5.01 3.93
C LYS A 2 -2.98 3.62 3.34
N VAL A 3 -1.87 2.95 3.07
CA VAL A 3 -1.81 1.61 2.50
C VAL A 3 -0.79 0.76 3.25
N ILE A 4 -1.05 -0.55 3.37
CA ILE A 4 -0.10 -1.53 3.86
C ILE A 4 0.55 -2.21 2.67
N LEU A 5 1.87 -2.23 2.62
CA LEU A 5 2.58 -2.97 1.59
C LEU A 5 2.49 -4.47 1.86
N ARG A 6 2.13 -5.24 0.83
CA ARG A 6 2.13 -6.70 0.87
C ARG A 6 3.44 -7.30 0.39
N ASN A 7 4.26 -6.51 -0.29
CA ASN A 7 5.57 -6.91 -0.78
C ASN A 7 6.53 -5.74 -0.66
N ASP A 8 7.83 -6.04 -0.68
CA ASP A 8 8.86 -5.01 -0.80
C ASP A 8 8.73 -4.31 -2.16
N VAL A 9 8.58 -3.00 -2.11
CA VAL A 9 8.49 -2.15 -3.29
C VAL A 9 9.67 -1.19 -3.26
N ASP A 10 10.56 -1.36 -4.23
CA ASP A 10 11.77 -0.55 -4.35
C ASP A 10 11.41 0.93 -4.48
N GLY A 11 12.04 1.77 -3.66
CA GLY A 11 11.76 3.21 -3.58
C GLY A 11 10.46 3.59 -2.84
N LEU A 12 9.68 2.62 -2.35
CA LEU A 12 8.52 2.89 -1.50
C LEU A 12 8.80 2.42 -0.07
N GLY A 13 9.00 1.12 0.14
CA GLY A 13 9.19 0.54 1.47
C GLY A 13 9.13 -0.99 1.46
N ARG A 14 9.20 -1.57 2.65
CA ARG A 14 9.21 -3.03 2.83
C ARG A 14 7.84 -3.61 3.04
N LYS A 15 7.74 -4.93 2.86
CA LYS A 15 6.52 -5.68 3.17
C LYS A 15 6.08 -5.45 4.63
N GLY A 16 4.81 -5.12 4.81
CA GLY A 16 4.17 -4.90 6.11
C GLY A 16 4.20 -3.44 6.58
N GLU A 17 4.92 -2.56 5.91
CA GLU A 17 4.96 -1.15 6.28
C GLU A 17 3.67 -0.43 5.87
N ILE A 18 3.19 0.44 6.76
CA ILE A 18 2.08 1.36 6.50
C ILE A 18 2.67 2.64 5.92
N MET A 19 2.24 2.98 4.71
CA MET A 19 2.73 4.13 3.97
C MET A 19 1.57 5.00 3.54
N GLU A 20 1.80 6.30 3.41
CA GLU A 20 0.85 7.19 2.78
C GLU A 20 1.23 7.40 1.31
N VAL A 21 0.32 7.03 0.42
CA VAL A 21 0.50 7.15 -1.03
C VAL A 21 -0.64 7.94 -1.66
N ALA A 22 -0.41 8.47 -2.85
CA ALA A 22 -1.47 9.10 -3.64
C ALA A 22 -2.55 8.06 -4.04
N ASP A 23 -3.81 8.47 -4.04
CA ASP A 23 -4.94 7.61 -4.37
C ASP A 23 -4.82 6.98 -5.77
N GLY A 24 -4.35 7.75 -6.75
CA GLY A 24 -4.09 7.26 -8.11
C GLY A 24 -2.98 6.20 -8.16
N TYR A 25 -1.93 6.34 -7.35
CA TYR A 25 -0.84 5.38 -7.29
C TYR A 25 -1.31 4.04 -6.71
N PHE A 26 -2.15 4.08 -5.66
CA PHE A 26 -2.77 2.85 -5.17
C PHE A 26 -3.72 2.22 -6.19
N ARG A 27 -4.66 2.99 -6.75
CA ARG A 27 -5.71 2.45 -7.64
C ARG A 27 -5.17 1.93 -8.97
N ASN A 28 -4.17 2.60 -9.55
CA ASN A 28 -3.68 2.28 -10.89
C ASN A 28 -2.45 1.37 -10.89
N PHE A 29 -1.65 1.34 -9.80
CA PHE A 29 -0.40 0.58 -9.76
C PHE A 29 -0.38 -0.47 -8.65
N LEU A 30 -0.55 -0.08 -7.38
CA LEU A 30 -0.39 -1.01 -6.26
C LEU A 30 -1.53 -2.03 -6.15
N SER A 31 -2.78 -1.60 -6.33
CA SER A 31 -3.97 -2.44 -6.21
C SER A 31 -4.05 -3.49 -7.33
N PRO A 32 -3.89 -3.16 -8.63
CA PRO A 32 -3.96 -4.15 -9.70
C PRO A 32 -2.80 -5.16 -9.66
N LYS A 33 -1.65 -4.75 -9.13
CA LYS A 33 -0.48 -5.63 -8.95
C LYS A 33 -0.50 -6.40 -7.63
N GLY A 34 -1.47 -6.15 -6.74
CA GLY A 34 -1.56 -6.79 -5.42
C GLY A 34 -0.41 -6.43 -4.47
N LEU A 35 0.31 -5.32 -4.72
CA LEU A 35 1.48 -4.90 -3.96
C LEU A 35 1.14 -4.20 -2.65
N ALA A 36 -0.06 -3.63 -2.53
CA ALA A 36 -0.51 -2.98 -1.31
C ALA A 36 -2.00 -3.20 -1.06
N LEU A 37 -2.41 -3.07 0.20
CA LEU A 37 -3.80 -3.01 0.63
C LEU A 37 -4.11 -1.64 1.20
N LYS A 38 -5.38 -1.21 1.13
CA LYS A 38 -5.80 -0.02 1.84
C LYS A 38 -5.71 -0.27 3.35
N ALA A 39 -4.99 0.58 4.07
CA ALA A 39 -4.94 0.51 5.52
C ALA A 39 -6.24 1.13 6.06
N THR A 40 -7.18 0.28 6.46
CA THR A 40 -8.37 0.71 7.20
C THR A 40 -8.06 0.75 8.69
N ALA A 41 -8.56 1.76 9.40
CA ALA A 41 -8.30 2.00 10.82
C ALA A 41 -9.00 0.99 11.77
N GLY A 42 -9.22 -0.26 11.33
CA GLY A 42 -10.09 -1.22 12.02
C GLY A 42 -9.59 -2.66 11.99
N ALA A 43 -8.28 -2.88 12.03
CA ALA A 43 -7.76 -4.15 12.52
C ALA A 43 -7.49 -4.00 14.02
N GLU A 44 -8.57 -4.08 14.80
CA GLU A 44 -8.53 -4.37 16.23
C GLU A 44 -8.88 -5.86 16.42
#